data_AF-A0A4Y2QZU2-F1
#
_entry.id   AF-A0A4Y2QZU2-F1
#
_cell.length_a   1.000
_cell.length_b   1.000
_cell.length_c   1.000
_cell.angle_alpha   90.00
_cell.angle_beta   90.00
_cell.angle_gamma   90.00
#
_symmetry.space_group_name_H-M   'P 1'
#
loop_
_entity.id
_entity.type
_entity.pdbx_description
1 polymer ?
#
loop_
_entity_poly.entity_id
_entity_poly.type
_entity_poly.pdbx_seq_one_letter_code
_entity_poly.pdbx_strand_id
1 'polypeptide(L)'
;MCQIVQQKVNNKWQELWNEQIHNKLHNVKPVIANWPTLPYRKADATLTRLRIGHNRCSHRYLLFQEPIPLCTSCNIPNTVDHILTKCPNFNSHRLRFFNSNFLDLRNLLGEKPPPNLFAFLRTIGLMSQI
;
A
#
# COMPACT_ATOMS: atom_id res chain seq x y z
N MET A 1 -23.41 -4.23 -25.49
CA MET A 1 -22.34 -3.20 -25.66
C MET A 1 -21.23 -3.84 -26.51
N CYS A 2 -20.80 -3.21 -27.60
CA CYS A 2 -19.86 -3.83 -28.55
C CYS A 2 -18.47 -4.04 -27.90
N GLN A 3 -17.93 -5.26 -27.93
CA GLN A 3 -16.64 -5.63 -27.29
C GLN A 3 -15.47 -4.72 -27.73
N ILE A 4 -15.49 -4.26 -28.98
CA ILE A 4 -14.46 -3.37 -29.54
C ILE A 4 -14.46 -2.01 -28.84
N VAL A 5 -15.64 -1.46 -28.52
CA VAL A 5 -15.75 -0.17 -27.83
C VAL A 5 -15.23 -0.31 -26.40
N GLN A 6 -15.60 -1.39 -25.70
CA GLN A 6 -15.12 -1.65 -24.34
C GLN A 6 -13.59 -1.78 -24.30
N GLN A 7 -12.99 -2.48 -25.26
CA GLN A 7 -11.54 -2.66 -25.33
C GLN A 7 -10.83 -1.32 -25.57
N LYS A 8 -11.32 -0.50 -26.50
CA LYS A 8 -10.75 0.83 -26.76
C LYS A 8 -10.80 1.73 -25.53
N VAL A 9 -11.93 1.72 -24.81
CA VAL A 9 -12.07 2.47 -23.56
C VAL A 9 -11.07 1.95 -22.54
N ASN A 10 -11.02 0.65 -22.26
CA ASN A 10 -10.09 0.08 -21.28
C ASN A 10 -8.63 0.39 -21.60
N ASN A 11 -8.24 0.31 -22.88
CA ASN A 11 -6.89 0.67 -23.31
C ASN A 11 -6.59 2.14 -23.05
N LYS A 12 -7.54 3.04 -23.36
CA LYS A 12 -7.33 4.47 -23.11
C LYS A 12 -7.22 4.80 -21.63
N TRP A 13 -8.02 4.15 -20.80
CA TRP A 13 -7.90 4.26 -19.35
C TRP A 13 -6.54 3.77 -18.87
N GLN A 14 -6.06 2.63 -19.39
CA GLN A 14 -4.75 2.08 -19.03
C GLN A 14 -3.59 3.01 -19.45
N GLU A 15 -3.66 3.64 -20.63
CA GLU A 15 -2.69 4.66 -21.06
C GLU A 15 -2.62 5.82 -20.06
N LEU A 16 -3.78 6.42 -19.73
CA LEU A 16 -3.86 7.53 -18.77
C LEU A 16 -3.37 7.11 -17.38
N TRP A 17 -3.61 5.86 -17.00
CA TRP A 17 -3.15 5.32 -15.72
C TRP A 17 -1.64 5.11 -15.67
N ASN A 18 -1.02 4.66 -16.76
CA ASN A 18 0.44 4.51 -16.86
C ASN A 18 1.17 5.86 -16.71
N GLU A 19 0.51 6.98 -17.05
CA GLU A 19 1.04 8.34 -16.86
C GLU A 19 1.03 8.78 -15.39
N GLN A 20 0.28 8.10 -14.51
CA GLN A 20 0.14 8.45 -13.08
C GLN A 20 1.33 7.98 -12.22
N ILE A 21 2.57 8.24 -12.66
CA ILE A 21 3.81 7.75 -12.02
C ILE A 21 4.01 8.22 -10.57
N HIS A 22 3.39 9.34 -10.18
CA HIS A 22 3.44 9.86 -8.81
C HIS A 22 2.30 9.37 -7.91
N ASN A 23 1.37 8.59 -8.46
CA ASN A 23 0.25 8.05 -7.71
C ASN A 23 0.69 6.83 -6.89
N LYS A 24 0.49 6.88 -5.57
CA LYS A 24 0.84 5.79 -4.65
C LYS A 24 0.17 4.47 -5.02
N LEU A 25 -1.09 4.53 -5.48
CA LEU A 25 -1.84 3.34 -5.88
C LEU A 25 -1.31 2.75 -7.19
N HIS A 26 -0.80 3.56 -8.12
CA HIS A 26 -0.23 3.08 -9.38
C HIS A 26 0.94 2.12 -9.14
N ASN A 27 1.80 2.42 -8.16
CA ASN A 27 2.92 1.54 -7.78
C ASN A 27 2.47 0.14 -7.34
N VAL A 28 1.30 0.05 -6.68
CA VAL A 28 0.75 -1.23 -6.20
C VAL A 28 -0.14 -1.89 -7.26
N LYS A 29 -0.78 -1.10 -8.11
CA LYS A 29 -1.74 -1.54 -9.12
C LYS A 29 -1.43 -0.91 -10.47
N PRO A 30 -0.47 -1.46 -11.24
CA PRO A 30 -0.18 -0.91 -12.56
C PRO A 30 -1.26 -1.26 -13.58
N VAL A 31 -2.02 -2.34 -13.40
CA VAL A 31 -3.07 -2.77 -14.34
C VAL A 31 -4.46 -2.45 -13.81
N ILE A 32 -5.27 -1.77 -14.63
CA ILE A 32 -6.67 -1.48 -14.32
C ILE A 32 -7.47 -2.77 -14.44
N ALA A 33 -7.86 -3.31 -13.28
CA ALA A 33 -8.67 -4.50 -13.14
C ALA A 33 -9.38 -4.47 -11.78
N ASN A 34 -10.39 -5.30 -11.59
CA ASN A 34 -11.02 -5.43 -10.28
C ASN A 34 -10.05 -6.04 -9.26
N TRP A 35 -10.03 -5.51 -8.05
CA TRP A 35 -9.32 -6.18 -6.94
C TRP A 35 -10.14 -7.38 -6.45
N PRO A 36 -9.48 -8.48 -6.04
CA PRO A 36 -10.17 -9.51 -5.29
C PRO A 36 -10.60 -8.93 -3.94
N THR A 37 -11.86 -9.17 -3.59
CA THR A 37 -12.42 -8.78 -2.28
C THR A 37 -11.96 -9.77 -1.22
N LEU A 38 -11.46 -9.27 -0.09
CA LEU A 38 -11.18 -10.15 1.05
C LEU A 38 -12.48 -10.53 1.77
N PRO A 39 -12.59 -11.76 2.30
CA PRO A 39 -13.82 -12.21 2.98
C PRO A 39 -14.12 -11.43 4.26
N TYR A 40 -13.12 -10.76 4.85
CA TYR A 40 -13.27 -9.97 6.06
C TYR A 40 -13.25 -8.47 5.76
N ARG A 41 -14.38 -7.80 5.96
CA ARG A 41 -14.54 -6.35 5.72
C ARG A 41 -13.43 -5.50 6.34
N LYS A 42 -13.03 -5.80 7.58
CA LYS A 42 -11.97 -5.06 8.27
C LYS A 42 -10.61 -5.21 7.56
N ALA A 43 -10.28 -6.43 7.11
CA ALA A 43 -9.06 -6.71 6.39
C ALA A 43 -9.03 -5.98 5.03
N ASP A 44 -10.16 -5.99 4.32
CA ASP A 44 -10.33 -5.32 3.02
C ASP A 44 -10.18 -3.80 3.14
N ALA A 45 -10.81 -3.20 4.16
CA ALA A 45 -10.70 -1.77 4.45
C ALA A 45 -9.26 -1.38 4.85
N THR A 46 -8.61 -2.18 5.71
CA THR A 46 -7.20 -1.98 6.08
C THR A 46 -6.29 -2.01 4.85
N LEU A 47 -6.45 -3.02 3.99
CA LEU A 47 -5.63 -3.18 2.79
C LEU A 47 -5.84 -2.02 1.81
N THR A 48 -7.10 -1.60 1.63
CA THR A 48 -7.45 -0.45 0.79
C THR A 48 -6.76 0.82 1.26
N ARG A 49 -6.80 1.11 2.57
CA ARG A 49 -6.10 2.28 3.15
C ARG A 49 -4.59 2.20 2.98
N LEU A 50 -3.99 1.03 3.20
CA LEU A 50 -2.56 0.83 2.97
C LEU A 50 -2.17 1.06 1.51
N ARG A 51 -2.95 0.56 0.54
CA ARG A 51 -2.69 0.70 -0.90
C ARG A 51 -2.64 2.16 -1.37
N ILE A 52 -3.51 3.01 -0.82
CA ILE A 52 -3.51 4.46 -1.11
C ILE A 52 -2.53 5.24 -0.21
N GLY A 53 -1.78 4.54 0.66
CA GLY A 53 -0.77 5.13 1.54
C GLY A 53 -1.36 5.92 2.72
N HIS A 54 -2.58 5.58 3.14
CA HIS A 54 -3.25 6.20 4.27
C HIS A 54 -2.97 5.41 5.55
N ASN A 55 -2.28 6.05 6.48
CA ASN A 55 -2.29 5.69 7.89
C ASN A 55 -2.53 7.00 8.69
N ARG A 56 -3.03 6.88 9.92
CA ARG A 56 -3.36 7.98 10.82
C ARG A 56 -2.20 8.96 10.97
N CYS A 57 -0.96 8.47 11.01
CA CYS A 57 0.24 9.29 11.09
C CYS A 57 0.43 10.12 9.81
N SER A 58 0.26 9.51 8.63
CA SER A 58 0.45 10.11 7.31
C SER A 58 -0.74 10.94 6.82
N HIS A 59 -1.85 11.00 7.54
CA HIS A 59 -3.01 11.82 7.14
C HIS A 59 -3.31 12.96 8.11
N ARG A 60 -2.82 12.86 9.36
CA ARG A 60 -2.96 13.94 10.34
C ARG A 60 -2.33 15.25 9.84
N TYR A 61 -1.19 15.17 9.15
CA TYR A 61 -0.53 16.33 8.57
C TYR A 61 -1.38 17.04 7.52
N LEU A 62 -2.15 16.31 6.71
CA LEU A 62 -3.05 16.90 5.71
C LEU A 62 -4.27 17.56 6.36
N LEU A 63 -4.83 16.91 7.38
CA LEU A 63 -6.05 17.37 8.04
C LEU A 63 -5.81 18.57 8.96
N PHE A 64 -4.65 18.63 9.61
CA PHE A 64 -4.33 19.65 10.62
C PHE A 64 -3.20 20.60 10.18
N GLN A 65 -2.75 20.51 8.93
CA GLN A 65 -1.60 21.27 8.40
C GLN A 65 -0.33 21.12 9.25
N GLU A 66 -0.19 19.98 9.94
CA GLU A 66 1.01 19.63 10.69
C GLU A 66 2.17 19.29 9.72
N PRO A 67 3.43 19.31 10.18
CA PRO A 67 4.54 18.85 9.35
C PRO A 67 4.42 17.36 8.99
N ILE A 68 5.01 16.98 7.85
CA ILE A 68 5.06 15.58 7.41
C ILE A 68 5.68 14.73 8.54
N PRO A 69 5.02 13.65 8.99
CA PRO A 69 5.56 12.80 10.04
C PRO A 69 6.88 12.20 9.55
N LEU A 70 7.93 12.34 10.35
CA LEU A 70 9.22 11.73 10.09
C LEU A 70 9.37 10.45 10.90
N CYS A 71 10.02 9.45 10.33
CA CYS A 71 10.43 8.27 11.07
C CYS A 71 11.51 8.67 12.07
N THR A 72 11.30 8.38 13.36
CA THR A 72 12.21 8.77 14.44
C THR A 72 13.63 8.23 14.27
N SER A 73 13.76 7.05 13.66
CA SER A 73 15.07 6.41 13.46
C SER A 73 15.75 6.77 12.14
N CYS A 74 14.99 7.17 11.12
CA CYS A 74 15.53 7.40 9.77
C CYS A 74 15.51 8.86 9.33
N ASN A 75 14.78 9.70 10.05
CA ASN A 75 14.56 11.12 9.74
C ASN A 75 14.07 11.39 8.30
N ILE A 76 13.28 10.47 7.74
CA ILE A 76 12.64 10.59 6.42
C ILE A 76 11.11 10.45 6.55
N PRO A 77 10.33 10.88 5.53
CA PRO A 77 8.88 10.77 5.57
C PRO A 77 8.38 9.37 5.94
N ASN A 78 7.57 9.31 6.99
CA ASN A 78 7.03 8.08 7.56
C ASN A 78 5.83 7.56 6.75
N THR A 79 6.10 7.09 5.53
CA THR A 79 5.10 6.58 4.60
C THR A 79 4.80 5.10 4.83
N VAL A 80 3.67 4.60 4.30
CA VAL A 80 3.35 3.17 4.31
C VAL A 80 4.46 2.35 3.63
N ASP A 81 4.97 2.83 2.49
CA ASP A 81 6.11 2.19 1.82
C ASP A 81 7.33 2.11 2.74
N HIS A 82 7.73 3.24 3.36
CA HIS A 82 8.86 3.25 4.28
C HIS A 82 8.68 2.22 5.42
N ILE A 83 7.53 2.22 6.10
CA ILE A 83 7.26 1.31 7.22
C ILE A 83 7.33 -0.15 6.77
N LEU A 84 6.70 -0.50 5.65
CA LEU A 84 6.56 -1.89 5.22
C LEU A 84 7.82 -2.44 4.54
N THR A 85 8.57 -1.64 3.78
CA THR A 85 9.64 -2.14 2.89
C THR A 85 11.05 -1.67 3.26
N LYS A 86 11.22 -0.49 3.88
CA LYS A 86 12.54 0.18 3.99
C LYS A 86 13.01 0.42 5.43
N CYS A 87 12.11 0.62 6.38
CA CYS A 87 12.44 1.10 7.72
C CYS A 87 13.27 0.06 8.49
N PRO A 88 14.49 0.39 8.94
CA PRO A 88 15.36 -0.53 9.68
C PRO A 88 14.76 -1.05 10.99
N ASN A 89 13.91 -0.25 11.65
CA ASN A 89 13.22 -0.66 12.87
C ASN A 89 12.39 -1.95 12.70
N PHE A 90 11.92 -2.21 11.48
CA PHE A 90 11.10 -3.38 11.18
C PHE A 90 11.86 -4.49 10.44
N ASN A 91 13.20 -4.41 10.32
CA ASN A 91 14.03 -5.44 9.68
C ASN A 91 13.82 -6.84 10.30
N SER A 92 13.91 -6.93 11.63
CA SER A 92 13.75 -8.21 12.35
C SER A 92 12.35 -8.81 12.13
N HIS A 93 11.32 -7.98 12.12
CA HIS A 93 9.96 -8.40 11.83
C HIS A 93 9.79 -8.83 10.37
N ARG A 94 10.38 -8.11 9.40
CA ARG A 94 10.34 -8.50 7.98
C ARG A 94 10.98 -9.86 7.76
N LEU A 95 12.17 -10.09 8.32
CA LEU A 95 12.83 -11.39 8.28
C LEU A 95 11.96 -12.48 8.90
N ARG A 96 11.36 -12.22 10.06
CA ARG A 96 10.52 -13.20 10.75
C ARG A 96 9.25 -13.61 9.97
N PHE A 97 8.59 -12.66 9.31
CA PHE A 97 7.29 -12.92 8.67
C PHE A 97 7.38 -13.25 7.18
N PHE A 98 8.45 -12.79 6.49
CA PHE A 98 8.60 -12.91 5.05
C PHE A 98 9.92 -13.54 4.61
N ASN A 99 10.81 -13.88 5.54
CA ASN A 99 12.15 -14.42 5.27
C ASN A 99 13.00 -13.53 4.34
N SER A 100 12.69 -12.23 4.26
CA SER A 100 13.39 -11.25 3.42
C SER A 100 13.27 -9.85 4.00
N ASN A 101 14.34 -9.06 3.85
CA ASN A 101 14.32 -7.61 4.09
C ASN A 101 14.02 -6.81 2.82
N PHE A 102 14.17 -7.42 1.64
CA PHE A 102 13.88 -6.82 0.36
C PHE A 102 12.46 -7.18 -0.02
N LEU A 103 11.52 -6.29 0.35
CA LEU A 103 10.11 -6.45 0.06
C LEU A 103 9.68 -5.39 -0.96
N ASP A 104 8.88 -5.81 -1.92
CA ASP A 104 8.22 -4.91 -2.85
C ASP A 104 6.80 -4.62 -2.34
N LEU A 105 6.44 -3.34 -2.30
CA LEU A 105 5.11 -2.89 -1.87
C LEU A 105 4.01 -3.49 -2.75
N ARG A 106 4.27 -3.68 -4.05
CA ARG A 106 3.34 -4.33 -4.97
C ARG A 106 3.10 -5.79 -4.59
N ASN A 107 4.13 -6.51 -4.15
CA ASN A 107 3.98 -7.90 -3.71
C ASN A 107 3.28 -8.00 -2.35
N LEU A 108 3.53 -7.04 -1.45
CA LEU A 108 2.89 -7.01 -0.13
C LEU A 108 1.41 -6.63 -0.20
N LEU A 109 1.07 -5.59 -0.96
CA LEU A 109 -0.27 -4.99 -0.98
C LEU A 109 -1.04 -5.25 -2.28
N GLY A 110 -0.48 -6.05 -3.20
CA GLY A 110 -1.05 -6.37 -4.50
C GLY A 110 -2.26 -7.29 -4.45
N GLU A 111 -2.48 -8.05 -5.55
CA GLU A 111 -3.74 -8.80 -5.73
C GLU A 111 -3.80 -9.99 -4.78
N LYS A 112 -2.64 -10.56 -4.48
CA LYS A 112 -2.48 -11.69 -3.58
C LYS A 112 -1.50 -11.31 -2.46
N PRO A 113 -1.98 -10.61 -1.42
CA PRO A 113 -1.15 -10.30 -0.27
C PRO A 113 -0.64 -11.59 0.39
N PRO A 114 0.58 -11.60 0.94
CA PRO A 114 1.10 -12.76 1.65
C PRO A 114 0.24 -13.06 2.89
N PRO A 115 0.05 -14.35 3.25
CA PRO A 115 -0.82 -14.74 4.35
C PRO A 115 -0.39 -14.15 5.70
N ASN A 116 0.92 -13.91 5.86
CA ASN A 116 1.52 -13.37 7.07
C ASN A 116 1.38 -11.84 7.20
N LEU A 117 0.86 -11.14 6.19
CA LEU A 117 0.77 -9.68 6.18
C LEU A 117 0.04 -9.14 7.41
N PHE A 118 -1.16 -9.64 7.70
CA PHE A 118 -1.96 -9.12 8.81
C PHE A 118 -1.35 -9.43 10.18
N ALA A 119 -0.63 -10.55 10.31
CA ALA A 119 0.12 -10.88 11.53
C ALA A 119 1.32 -9.94 11.71
N PHE A 120 2.04 -9.64 10.63
CA PHE A 120 3.11 -8.65 10.60
C PHE A 120 2.57 -7.26 11.00
N LEU A 121 1.52 -6.77 10.34
CA LEU A 121 0.89 -5.47 10.61
C LEU A 121 0.45 -5.30 12.07
N ARG A 122 -0.05 -6.39 12.69
CA ARG A 122 -0.42 -6.42 14.11
C ARG A 122 0.81 -6.31 15.01
N THR A 123 1.88 -7.05 14.68
CA THR A 123 3.11 -7.10 15.47
C THR A 123 3.83 -5.76 15.49
N ILE A 124 3.85 -5.05 14.35
CA ILE A 124 4.47 -3.71 14.27
C ILE A 124 3.56 -2.58 14.78
N GLY A 125 2.35 -2.90 15.27
CA GLY A 125 1.40 -1.93 15.82
C GLY A 125 0.63 -1.09 14.79
N LEU A 126 0.88 -1.28 13.48
CA LEU A 126 0.31 -0.45 12.42
C LEU A 126 -1.22 -0.60 12.30
N MET A 127 -1.79 -1.74 12.70
CA MET A 127 -3.25 -1.97 12.68
C MET A 127 -4.05 -0.96 13.53
N SER A 128 -3.44 -0.36 14.56
CA SER A 128 -4.07 0.66 15.41
C SER A 128 -4.02 2.07 14.80
N GLN A 129 -3.23 2.22 13.73
CA GLN A 129 -2.95 3.48 13.06
C GLN A 129 -3.60 3.54 11.67
N ILE A 130 -4.52 2.64 11.31
CA ILE A 130 -5.17 2.58 9.98
C ILE A 130 -6.68 2.83 10.09
#